data_AF-A0A3M2H1K1-F1
#
_entry.id   AF-A0A3M2H1K1-F1
#
_cell.length_a   1.000
_cell.length_b   1.000
_cell.length_c   1.000
_cell.angle_alpha   90.00
_cell.angle_beta   90.00
_cell.angle_gamma   90.00
#
_symmetry.space_group_name_H-M   'P 1'
#
loop_
_entity.id
_entity.type
_entity.pdbx_description
1 polymer ?
#
loop_
_entity_poly.entity_id
_entity_poly.type
_entity_poly.pdbx_seq_one_letter_code
_entity_poly.pdbx_strand_id
1 'polypeptide(L)'
;MAALDHEVITFRRHELAVVVGVCDELAAPGTGEGWVNIGPALTEEQMARVPVRSPLAAWFSGRGPAIPMATWTPPARGSRPRPVVVGISHGTGPNALDRLAEAGVVLAPGWRRRQDHAKHGIVVEIG
;
A
#
# COMPACT_ATOMS: atom_id res chain seq x y z
N MET A 1 -7.77 10.98 -24.76
CA MET A 1 -7.53 10.28 -23.47
C MET A 1 -8.03 11.20 -22.39
N ALA A 2 -9.05 10.81 -21.60
CA ALA A 2 -9.43 11.60 -20.43
C ALA A 2 -8.22 11.63 -19.47
N ALA A 3 -7.86 12.81 -18.96
CA ALA A 3 -6.83 12.90 -17.95
C ALA A 3 -7.27 12.03 -16.75
N LEU A 4 -6.38 11.17 -16.26
CA LEU A 4 -6.61 10.47 -15.02
C LEU A 4 -6.65 11.52 -13.91
N ASP A 5 -7.82 11.67 -13.30
CA ASP A 5 -7.98 12.53 -12.13
C ASP A 5 -7.14 11.94 -10.99
N HIS A 6 -6.22 12.73 -10.46
CA HIS A 6 -5.36 12.34 -9.35
C HIS A 6 -5.08 13.55 -8.48
N GLU A 7 -5.03 13.31 -7.18
CA GLU A 7 -4.72 14.32 -6.18
C GLU A 7 -3.56 13.82 -5.30
N VAL A 8 -2.72 14.75 -4.83
CA VAL A 8 -1.65 14.47 -3.88
C VAL A 8 -1.91 15.26 -2.61
N ILE A 9 -2.11 14.55 -1.51
CA ILE A 9 -2.36 15.14 -0.19
C ILE A 9 -1.18 14.79 0.73
N THR A 10 -0.51 15.82 1.24
CA THR A 10 0.55 15.65 2.24
C THR A 10 -0.06 15.75 3.63
N PHE A 11 0.26 14.79 4.49
CA PHE A 11 -0.23 14.74 5.87
C PHE A 11 0.88 14.28 6.82
N ARG A 12 0.80 14.71 8.09
CA ARG A 12 1.64 14.18 9.15
C ARG A 12 0.99 12.97 9.81
N ARG A 13 1.79 12.15 10.49
CA ARG A 13 1.30 10.95 11.21
C ARG A 13 0.15 11.21 12.19
N HIS A 14 0.01 12.41 12.75
CA HIS A 14 -1.08 12.75 13.67
C HIS A 14 -2.34 13.30 12.97
N GLU A 15 -2.32 13.44 11.64
CA GLU A 15 -3.39 13.99 10.81
C GLU A 15 -4.10 12.89 10.01
N LEU A 16 -4.16 11.67 10.54
CA LEU A 16 -4.72 10.49 9.84
C LEU A 16 -6.18 10.68 9.41
N ALA A 17 -6.92 11.58 10.07
CA ALA A 17 -8.29 11.92 9.69
C ALA A 17 -8.40 12.37 8.23
N VAL A 18 -7.38 13.03 7.68
CA VAL A 18 -7.35 13.45 6.28
C VAL A 18 -7.36 12.22 5.35
N VAL A 19 -6.51 11.23 5.64
CA VAL A 19 -6.44 9.99 4.85
C VAL A 19 -7.73 9.20 4.97
N VAL A 20 -8.31 9.12 6.17
CA VAL A 20 -9.58 8.42 6.41
C VAL A 20 -10.72 9.09 5.62
N GLY A 21 -10.78 10.43 5.61
CA GLY A 21 -11.79 11.16 4.83
C GLY A 21 -11.73 10.84 3.34
N VAL A 22 -10.53 10.82 2.75
CA VAL A 22 -10.33 10.43 1.33
C VAL A 22 -10.78 8.99 1.07
N CYS A 23 -10.44 8.06 1.97
CA CYS A 23 -10.90 6.67 1.86
C CYS A 23 -12.44 6.57 1.96
N ASP A 24 -13.06 7.32 2.86
CA ASP A 24 -14.52 7.34 3.04
C ASP A 24 -15.22 7.92 1.79
N GLU A 25 -14.71 9.02 1.25
CA GLU A 25 -15.21 9.64 0.00
C GLU A 25 -15.12 8.67 -1.18
N LEU A 26 -13.98 8.00 -1.36
CA LEU A 26 -13.79 6.99 -2.41
C LEU A 26 -14.65 5.73 -2.19
N ALA A 27 -14.91 5.35 -0.94
CA ALA A 27 -15.75 4.21 -0.62
C ALA A 27 -17.26 4.50 -0.76
N ALA A 28 -17.68 5.76 -0.61
CA ALA A 28 -19.09 6.15 -0.51
C ALA A 28 -19.95 5.69 -1.71
N PRO A 29 -19.49 5.78 -2.98
CA PRO A 29 -20.25 5.27 -4.12
C PRO A 29 -20.42 3.74 -4.10
N GLY A 30 -19.54 3.02 -3.41
CA GLY A 30 -19.56 1.56 -3.36
C GLY A 30 -19.25 0.89 -4.70
N THR A 31 -18.64 1.58 -5.66
CA THR A 31 -18.29 1.00 -6.98
C THR A 31 -17.01 0.17 -6.92
N GLY A 32 -16.15 0.43 -5.92
CA GLY A 32 -14.81 -0.16 -5.83
C GLY A 32 -13.85 0.40 -6.88
N GLU A 33 -14.11 1.60 -7.39
CA GLU A 33 -13.26 2.31 -8.34
C GLU A 33 -12.29 3.25 -7.61
N GLY A 34 -11.11 3.47 -8.21
CA GLY A 34 -10.05 4.28 -7.61
C GLY A 34 -9.21 3.52 -6.57
N TRP A 35 -8.17 4.20 -6.09
CA TRP A 35 -7.27 3.70 -5.05
C TRP A 35 -6.51 4.86 -4.41
N VAL A 36 -6.02 4.66 -3.19
CA VAL A 36 -5.14 5.60 -2.48
C VAL A 36 -3.75 4.98 -2.38
N ASN A 37 -2.73 5.67 -2.87
CA ASN A 37 -1.34 5.31 -2.62
C ASN A 37 -0.80 6.14 -1.45
N ILE A 38 -0.23 5.47 -0.46
CA ILE A 38 0.34 6.09 0.74
C ILE A 38 1.82 5.76 0.77
N GLY A 39 2.64 6.81 0.83
CA GLY A 39 4.09 6.72 0.83
C GLY A 39 4.73 7.79 1.69
N PRO A 40 6.05 7.69 1.95
CA PRO A 40 6.77 8.76 2.62
C PRO A 40 6.83 10.01 1.72
N ALA A 41 6.55 11.17 2.31
CA ALA A 41 6.75 12.47 1.68
C ALA A 41 8.24 12.83 1.70
N LEU A 42 9.03 12.17 0.83
CA LEU A 42 10.47 12.42 0.73
C LEU A 42 10.73 13.72 -0.04
N THR A 43 11.66 14.53 0.45
CA THR A 43 12.23 15.65 -0.33
C THR A 43 13.07 15.11 -1.49
N GLU A 44 13.38 15.93 -2.49
CA GLU A 44 14.27 15.55 -3.60
C GLU A 44 15.64 15.07 -3.10
N GLU A 45 16.19 15.76 -2.08
CA GLU A 45 17.46 15.38 -1.45
C GLU A 45 17.39 14.02 -0.76
N GLN A 46 16.25 13.70 -0.10
CA GLN A 46 16.04 12.41 0.53
C GLN A 46 15.85 11.32 -0.51
N MET A 47 15.11 11.61 -1.59
CA MET A 47 14.92 10.70 -2.72
C MET A 47 16.26 10.36 -3.39
N ALA A 48 17.14 11.34 -3.55
CA ALA A 48 18.48 11.13 -4.13
C ALA A 48 19.38 10.19 -3.30
N ARG A 49 19.10 10.02 -2.00
CA ARG A 49 19.83 9.10 -1.11
C ARG A 49 19.26 7.69 -1.09
N VAL A 50 18.09 7.47 -1.69
CA VAL A 50 17.49 6.13 -1.77
C VAL A 50 18.39 5.26 -2.66
N PRO A 51 18.85 4.09 -2.19
CA PRO A 51 19.77 3.26 -2.96
C PRO A 51 19.15 2.88 -4.31
N VAL A 52 19.70 3.44 -5.39
CA VAL A 52 19.33 3.06 -6.75
C VAL A 52 19.86 1.65 -6.98
N ARG A 53 18.97 0.65 -7.04
CA ARG A 53 19.37 -0.70 -7.44
C ARG A 53 19.59 -0.69 -8.95
N SER A 54 20.71 -1.26 -9.41
CA SER A 54 20.89 -1.49 -10.84
C SER A 54 19.76 -2.40 -11.36
N PRO A 55 19.30 -2.25 -12.62
CA PRO A 55 18.22 -3.07 -13.18
C PRO A 55 18.49 -4.57 -13.08
N LEU A 56 19.75 -4.99 -13.26
CA LEU A 56 20.20 -6.37 -13.06
C LEU A 56 20.06 -6.80 -11.59
N ALA A 57 20.55 -5.99 -10.64
CA ALA A 57 20.42 -6.30 -9.22
C ALA A 57 18.95 -6.33 -8.76
N ALA A 58 18.09 -5.47 -9.29
CA ALA A 58 16.66 -5.48 -9.02
C ALA A 58 16.00 -6.78 -9.49
N TRP A 59 16.39 -7.30 -10.66
CA TRP A 59 15.87 -8.56 -11.20
C TRP A 59 16.27 -9.78 -10.36
N PHE A 60 17.52 -9.86 -9.91
CA PHE A 60 18.05 -11.00 -9.14
C PHE A 60 17.83 -10.91 -7.62
N SER A 61 17.55 -9.72 -7.06
CA SER A 61 17.52 -9.53 -5.60
C SER A 61 16.35 -10.21 -4.87
N GLY A 62 15.36 -10.75 -5.59
CA GLY A 62 14.15 -11.33 -5.00
C GLY A 62 13.36 -10.37 -4.10
N ARG A 63 13.72 -9.08 -4.09
CA ARG A 63 13.23 -8.05 -3.15
C ARG A 63 12.44 -6.99 -3.90
N GLY A 64 11.34 -6.54 -3.31
CA GLY A 64 10.56 -5.42 -3.81
C GLY A 64 11.24 -4.05 -3.59
N PRO A 65 10.50 -2.94 -3.76
CA PRO A 65 11.05 -1.59 -3.84
C PRO A 65 11.77 -1.16 -2.56
N ALA A 66 12.76 -0.27 -2.70
CA ALA A 66 13.53 0.27 -1.57
C ALA A 66 12.66 1.17 -0.66
N ILE A 67 11.76 1.95 -1.28
CA ILE A 67 10.75 2.74 -0.58
C ILE A 67 9.49 1.88 -0.49
N PRO A 68 9.01 1.55 0.71
CA PRO A 68 7.74 0.87 0.84
C PRO A 68 6.59 1.82 0.49
N MET A 69 5.60 1.30 -0.23
CA MET A 69 4.37 2.00 -0.58
C MET A 69 3.19 1.13 -0.18
N ALA A 70 2.19 1.73 0.45
CA ALA A 70 0.90 1.09 0.67
C ALA A 70 -0.11 1.55 -0.37
N THR A 71 -0.99 0.66 -0.79
CA THR A 71 -2.12 0.93 -1.67
C THR A 71 -3.38 0.45 -0.98
N TRP A 72 -4.39 1.31 -0.87
CA TRP A 72 -5.71 0.96 -0.37
C TRP A 72 -6.72 1.04 -1.51
N THR A 73 -7.60 0.04 -1.60
CA THR A 73 -8.67 -0.03 -2.62
C THR A 73 -10.03 -0.15 -1.91
N PRO A 74 -11.03 0.68 -2.29
CA PRO A 74 -12.34 0.67 -1.67
C PRO A 74 -13.09 -0.65 -1.94
N PRO A 75 -14.09 -0.97 -1.11
CA PRO A 75 -14.94 -2.12 -1.38
C PRO A 75 -15.84 -1.85 -2.58
N ALA A 76 -16.17 -2.90 -3.31
CA ALA A 76 -17.26 -2.87 -4.28
C ALA A 76 -18.52 -3.47 -3.64
N ARG A 77 -19.65 -2.79 -3.79
CA ARG A 77 -21.00 -3.22 -3.37
C ARG A 77 -21.82 -3.54 -4.63
N GLY A 78 -22.79 -4.43 -4.52
CA GLY A 78 -23.66 -4.82 -5.64
C GLY A 78 -23.42 -6.24 -6.13
N SER A 79 -23.56 -6.47 -7.45
CA SER A 79 -23.65 -7.83 -8.02
C SER A 79 -22.37 -8.66 -7.93
N ARG A 80 -21.20 -8.02 -7.80
CA ARG A 80 -19.91 -8.68 -7.56
C ARG A 80 -19.18 -7.98 -6.41
N PRO A 81 -19.61 -8.24 -5.16
CA PRO A 81 -19.04 -7.56 -4.02
C PRO A 81 -17.57 -7.93 -3.85
N ARG A 82 -16.75 -6.95 -3.47
CA ARG A 82 -15.33 -7.15 -3.14
C ARG A 82 -15.01 -6.44 -1.82
N PRO A 83 -14.21 -7.07 -0.94
CA PRO A 83 -13.78 -6.44 0.29
C PRO A 83 -12.84 -5.27 0.02
N VAL A 84 -12.51 -4.51 1.06
CA VAL A 84 -11.37 -3.59 1.03
C VAL A 84 -10.10 -4.41 0.85
N VAL A 85 -9.18 -3.89 0.03
CA VAL A 85 -7.86 -4.49 -0.18
C VAL A 85 -6.79 -3.49 0.22
N VAL A 86 -5.79 -3.97 0.97
CA VAL A 86 -4.56 -3.22 1.24
C VAL A 86 -3.38 -4.00 0.66
N GLY A 87 -2.64 -3.36 -0.23
CA GLY A 87 -1.36 -3.83 -0.74
C GLY A 87 -0.21 -3.07 -0.08
N ILE A 88 0.90 -3.76 0.24
CA ILE A 88 2.13 -3.12 0.70
C ILE A 88 3.28 -3.66 -0.13
N SER A 89 3.87 -2.80 -0.96
CA SER A 89 5.12 -3.10 -1.64
C SER A 89 6.30 -2.82 -0.71
N HIS A 90 7.29 -3.72 -0.65
CA HIS A 90 8.43 -3.57 0.27
C HIS A 90 9.68 -4.30 -0.21
N GLY A 91 10.85 -3.82 0.25
CA GLY A 91 12.16 -4.42 -0.03
C GLY A 91 12.65 -5.43 1.01
N THR A 92 11.81 -5.79 1.99
CA THR A 92 12.20 -6.57 3.17
C THR A 92 12.68 -8.00 2.86
N GLY A 93 12.29 -8.59 1.73
CA GLY A 93 12.55 -10.00 1.43
C GLY A 93 11.40 -10.90 1.90
N PRO A 94 11.60 -12.23 1.99
CA PRO A 94 10.53 -13.18 2.34
C PRO A 94 10.07 -13.01 3.79
N ASN A 95 8.87 -13.54 4.08
CA ASN A 95 8.25 -13.62 5.40
C ASN A 95 8.10 -12.25 6.08
N ALA A 96 7.60 -11.26 5.34
CA ALA A 96 7.50 -9.91 5.85
C ALA A 96 6.46 -9.78 6.97
N LEU A 97 5.36 -10.54 6.91
CA LEU A 97 4.35 -10.55 7.98
C LEU A 97 4.89 -11.18 9.27
N ASP A 98 5.69 -12.24 9.18
CA ASP A 98 6.28 -12.87 10.37
C ASP A 98 7.22 -11.89 11.09
N ARG A 99 8.04 -11.16 10.32
CA ARG A 99 8.92 -10.11 10.88
C ARG A 99 8.16 -8.94 11.48
N LEU A 100 7.03 -8.55 10.89
CA LEU A 100 6.15 -7.54 11.49
C LEU A 100 5.59 -8.05 12.82
N ALA A 101 5.16 -9.32 12.89
CA ALA A 101 4.64 -9.92 14.11
C ALA A 101 5.71 -10.00 15.21
N GLU A 102 6.95 -10.39 14.87
CA GLU A 102 8.10 -10.34 15.78
C GLU A 102 8.36 -8.92 16.33
N ALA A 103 8.09 -7.89 15.54
CA ALA A 103 8.17 -6.48 15.93
C ALA A 103 6.91 -5.95 16.65
N GLY A 104 5.95 -6.81 16.98
CA GLY A 104 4.70 -6.45 17.67
C GLY A 104 3.61 -5.87 16.76
N VAL A 105 3.78 -5.93 15.44
CA VAL A 105 2.79 -5.49 14.46
C VAL A 105 2.12 -6.70 13.84
N VAL A 106 0.98 -7.08 14.40
CA VAL A 106 0.16 -8.20 13.89
C VAL A 106 -1.00 -7.70 13.03
N LEU A 107 -1.51 -8.56 12.15
CA LEU A 107 -2.75 -8.27 11.43
C LEU A 107 -3.89 -8.10 12.43
N ALA A 108 -4.66 -7.02 12.27
CA ALA A 108 -5.81 -6.76 13.11
C ALA A 108 -6.92 -7.82 12.89
N PRO A 109 -7.82 -8.05 13.86
CA PRO A 109 -8.97 -8.91 13.66
C PRO A 109 -9.76 -8.55 12.40
N GLY A 110 -10.18 -9.55 11.64
CA GLY A 110 -10.90 -9.37 10.35
C GLY A 110 -9.99 -9.13 9.13
N TRP A 111 -8.67 -9.00 9.33
CA TRP A 111 -7.72 -8.90 8.22
C TRP A 111 -7.28 -10.29 7.78
N ARG A 112 -7.47 -10.61 6.50
CA ARG A 112 -7.06 -11.89 5.91
C ARG A 112 -5.89 -11.67 4.97
N ARG A 113 -4.76 -12.32 5.26
CA ARG A 113 -3.64 -12.43 4.33
C ARG A 113 -4.08 -13.13 3.04
N ARG A 114 -3.81 -12.50 1.90
CA ARG A 114 -3.94 -13.08 0.56
C ARG A 114 -2.59 -13.35 -0.07
N GLN A 115 -1.62 -12.48 0.21
CA GLN A 115 -0.25 -12.62 -0.28
C GLN A 115 0.74 -12.08 0.75
N ASP A 116 1.91 -12.72 0.83
CA ASP A 116 3.13 -12.16 1.43
C ASP A 116 4.29 -12.70 0.59
N HIS A 117 4.77 -11.88 -0.35
CA HIS A 117 5.74 -12.26 -1.35
C HIS A 117 6.93 -11.31 -1.34
N ALA A 118 8.14 -11.85 -1.28
CA ALA A 118 9.38 -11.08 -1.16
C ALA A 118 9.56 -9.97 -2.22
N LYS A 119 9.09 -10.23 -3.46
CA LYS A 119 9.16 -9.31 -4.60
C LYS A 119 7.89 -8.50 -4.84
N HIS A 120 6.72 -9.07 -4.55
CA HIS A 120 5.43 -8.50 -4.94
C HIS A 120 4.69 -7.84 -3.78
N GLY A 121 5.20 -8.00 -2.56
CA GLY A 121 4.67 -7.38 -1.37
C GLY A 121 3.63 -8.24 -0.67
N ILE A 122 2.94 -7.58 0.27
CA ILE A 122 1.84 -8.13 1.05
C ILE A 122 0.53 -7.68 0.42
N VAL A 123 -0.46 -8.56 0.39
CA VAL A 123 -1.85 -8.21 0.09
C VAL A 123 -2.74 -8.78 1.19
N VAL A 124 -3.59 -7.93 1.74
CA VAL A 124 -4.55 -8.28 2.79
C VAL A 124 -5.93 -7.77 2.40
N GLU A 125 -6.95 -8.58 2.67
CA GLU A 125 -8.35 -8.20 2.55
C GLU A 125 -8.91 -7.88 3.93
N ILE A 126 -9.79 -6.88 4.00
CA ILE A 126 -10.49 -6.50 5.23
C ILE A 126 -11.97 -6.79 5.04
N GLY A 127 -12.54 -7.64 5.89
CA GLY A 127 -13.97 -7.95 5.88
C GLY A 127 -14.38 -8.95 6.94
#